data_AF-A0A0M9GDZ8-F1
#
_entry.id   AF-A0A0M9GDZ8-F1
#
_cell.length_a   1.000
_cell.length_b   1.000
_cell.length_c   1.000
_cell.angle_alpha   90.00
_cell.angle_beta   90.00
_cell.angle_gamma   90.00
#
_symmetry.space_group_name_H-M   'P 1'
#
loop_
_entity.id
_entity.type
_entity.pdbx_description
1 polymer ?
#
loop_
_entity_poly.entity_id
_entity_poly.type
_entity_poly.pdbx_seq_one_letter_code
_entity_poly.pdbx_strand_id
1 'polypeptide(L)' 'MNRLEIHQQICHSIERQLALKWLQDPSQAEENSYSLDIAALFHELESQFHVQLDLKRDLRGINTIEDLSRFIYAKTRAA' A
#
# COMPACT_ATOMS: atom_id res chain seq x y z
N MET A 1 16.42 -6.88 0.63
CA MET A 1 15.71 -5.72 1.20
C MET A 1 15.30 -6.02 2.63
N ASN A 2 15.48 -5.09 3.56
CA ASN A 2 15.17 -5.24 4.97
C ASN A 2 13.76 -4.68 5.30
N ARG A 3 13.25 -4.99 6.50
CA ARG A 3 11.90 -4.56 6.92
C ARG A 3 11.73 -3.04 6.93
N LEU A 4 12.78 -2.29 7.28
CA LEU A 4 12.73 -0.83 7.35
C LEU A 4 12.61 -0.22 5.95
N GLU A 5 13.34 -0.75 4.97
CA GLU A 5 13.24 -0.36 3.57
C GLU A 5 11.84 -0.63 3.02
N ILE A 6 11.26 -1.81 3.31
CA ILE A 6 9.87 -2.14 2.93
C ILE A 6 8.89 -1.16 3.56
N HIS A 7 9.03 -0.87 4.85
CA HIS A 7 8.17 0.08 5.55
C HIS A 7 8.23 1.48 4.94
N GLN A 8 9.44 1.99 4.65
CA GLN A 8 9.64 3.28 4.01
C GLN A 8 9.01 3.34 2.61
N GLN A 9 9.13 2.27 1.83
CA GLN A 9 8.53 2.19 0.49
C GLN A 9 6.99 2.16 0.54
N ILE A 10 6.40 1.47 1.51
CA ILE A 10 4.94 1.49 1.72
C ILE A 10 4.48 2.91 2.08
N CYS A 11 5.17 3.57 3.02
CA CYS A 11 4.85 4.95 3.39
C CYS A 11 4.95 5.89 2.17
N HIS A 12 6.03 5.78 1.40
CA HIS A 12 6.22 6.60 0.20
C HIS A 12 5.14 6.39 -0.86
N SER A 13 4.69 5.14 -1.05
CA SER A 13 3.62 4.83 -2.02
C SER A 13 2.28 5.40 -1.57
N ILE A 14 1.98 5.32 -0.27
CA ILE A 14 0.80 5.96 0.34
C ILE A 14 0.86 7.48 0.15
N GLU A 15 1.96 8.11 0.53
CA GLU A 15 2.16 9.56 0.40
C GLU A 15 2.03 10.02 -1.05
N ARG A 16 2.58 9.27 -2.01
CA ARG A 16 2.47 9.57 -3.43
C ARG A 16 1.01 9.49 -3.91
N GLN A 17 0.30 8.41 -3.58
CA GLN A 17 -1.10 8.24 -3.99
C GLN A 17 -1.98 9.36 -3.42
N LEU A 18 -1.74 9.71 -2.16
CA LEU A 18 -2.38 10.82 -1.49
C LEU A 18 -2.05 12.16 -2.17
N ALA A 19 -0.78 12.46 -2.41
CA ALA A 19 -0.37 13.71 -3.05
C ALA A 19 -1.01 13.91 -4.44
N LEU A 20 -1.14 12.83 -5.21
CA LEU A 20 -1.84 12.84 -6.51
C LEU A 20 -3.32 13.18 -6.37
N LYS A 21 -3.99 12.70 -5.32
CA LYS A 21 -5.39 13.02 -5.00
C LYS A 21 -5.55 14.45 -4.49
N TRP A 22 -4.57 14.97 -3.75
CA TRP A 22 -4.56 16.36 -3.30
C TRP A 22 -4.36 17.41 -4.40
N LEU A 23 -3.80 17.00 -5.55
CA LEU A 23 -3.73 17.85 -6.75
C LEU A 23 -5.07 17.98 -7.49
N GLN A 24 -6.06 17.15 -7.15
CA GLN A 24 -7.37 17.19 -7.78
C GLN A 24 -8.15 18.42 -7.28
N ASP A 25 -8.82 19.10 -8.21
CA ASP A 25 -9.66 20.23 -7.88
C ASP A 25 -10.79 19.80 -6.92
N PRO A 26 -10.92 20.41 -5.73
CA PRO A 26 -11.87 19.98 -4.71
C PRO A 26 -13.34 20.17 -5.15
N SER A 27 -13.62 21.01 -6.16
CA SER A 27 -14.96 21.15 -6.73
C SER A 27 -15.36 19.98 -7.65
N GLN A 28 -14.38 19.20 -8.11
CA GLN A 28 -14.55 18.00 -8.94
C GLN A 28 -14.29 16.70 -8.15
N ALA A 29 -13.97 16.82 -6.85
CA ALA A 29 -13.69 15.69 -5.99
C ALA A 29 -15.02 15.03 -5.57
N GLU A 30 -15.17 13.75 -5.88
CA GLU A 30 -16.22 12.93 -5.30
C GLU A 30 -15.90 12.68 -3.82
N GLU A 31 -16.91 12.29 -3.03
CA GLU A 31 -16.78 12.09 -1.58
C GLU A 31 -15.66 11.10 -1.19
N ASN A 32 -15.31 10.18 -2.10
CA ASN A 32 -14.23 9.19 -1.93
C ASN A 32 -12.91 9.54 -2.64
N SER A 33 -12.80 10.72 -3.26
CA SER A 33 -11.60 11.13 -4.03
C SER A 33 -10.35 11.18 -3.16
N TYR A 34 -10.49 11.52 -1.88
CA TYR A 34 -9.38 11.60 -0.90
C TYR A 34 -9.13 10.30 -0.13
N SER A 35 -9.91 9.24 -0.39
CA SER A 35 -9.68 7.94 0.23
C SER A 35 -8.49 7.23 -0.42
N LEU A 36 -7.72 6.51 0.41
CA LEU A 36 -6.64 5.65 -0.05
C LEU A 36 -7.22 4.50 -0.88
N ASP A 37 -6.72 4.32 -2.10
CA ASP A 37 -7.10 3.17 -2.92
C ASP A 37 -6.23 1.98 -2.53
N ILE A 38 -6.76 1.17 -1.63
CA ILE A 38 -6.10 -0.03 -1.09
C ILE A 38 -5.80 -1.04 -2.19
N ALA A 39 -6.65 -1.17 -3.20
CA ALA A 39 -6.45 -2.13 -4.29
C ALA A 39 -5.28 -1.68 -5.18
N ALA A 40 -5.24 -0.40 -5.54
CA ALA A 40 -4.13 0.17 -6.30
C ALA A 40 -2.81 0.13 -5.51
N LEU A 41 -2.86 0.44 -4.20
CA LEU A 41 -1.68 0.33 -3.33
C LEU A 41 -1.16 -1.12 -3.31
N PHE A 42 -2.03 -2.11 -3.09
CA PHE A 42 -1.60 -3.51 -3.04
C PHE A 42 -0.98 -3.95 -4.36
N HIS A 43 -1.59 -3.60 -5.49
CA HIS A 43 -1.04 -3.91 -6.81
C HIS A 43 0.34 -3.28 -7.04
N GLU A 44 0.56 -2.03 -6.60
CA GLU A 44 1.87 -1.38 -6.66
C GLU A 44 2.90 -2.13 -5.79
N LEU A 45 2.53 -2.50 -4.56
CA LEU A 45 3.41 -3.24 -3.66
C LEU A 45 3.72 -4.67 -4.16
N GLU A 46 2.74 -5.37 -4.74
CA GLU A 46 2.94 -6.68 -5.39
C GLU A 46 3.99 -6.59 -6.49
N SER A 47 3.85 -5.59 -7.38
CA SER A 47 4.81 -5.35 -8.46
C SER A 47 6.18 -4.93 -7.94
N GLN A 48 6.22 -4.09 -6.90
CA GLN A 48 7.47 -3.55 -6.38
C GLN A 48 8.30 -4.61 -5.64
N PHE A 49 7.63 -5.45 -4.86
CA PHE A 49 8.28 -6.47 -4.03
C PHE A 49 8.30 -7.86 -4.65
N HIS A 50 7.68 -8.04 -5.83
CA HIS A 50 7.54 -9.33 -6.51
C HIS A 50 6.87 -10.39 -5.61
N VAL A 51 5.85 -9.98 -4.86
CA VAL A 51 5.06 -10.84 -3.98
C VAL A 51 3.60 -10.85 -4.41
N GLN A 52 2.88 -11.91 -4.07
CA GLN A 52 1.44 -11.97 -4.27
C GLN A 52 0.71 -11.63 -2.96
N LEU A 53 -0.15 -10.61 -2.99
CA LEU A 53 -0.97 -10.13 -1.89
C LEU A 53 -2.45 -10.41 -2.21
N ASP A 54 -3.08 -11.29 -1.44
CA ASP A 54 -4.51 -11.57 -1.57
C ASP A 54 -5.30 -10.59 -0.71
N LEU A 55 -5.85 -9.54 -1.32
CA LEU A 55 -6.68 -8.54 -0.63
C LEU A 55 -7.80 -9.18 0.21
N LYS A 56 -8.37 -10.32 -0.17
CA LYS A 56 -9.49 -10.92 0.58
C LYS A 56 -9.02 -11.75 1.77
N ARG A 57 -7.88 -12.43 1.64
CA ARG A 57 -7.35 -13.33 2.68
C ARG A 57 -6.35 -12.62 3.60
N ASP A 58 -5.51 -11.76 3.04
CA ASP A 58 -4.38 -11.14 3.73
C ASP A 58 -4.80 -9.87 4.50
N LEU A 59 -5.80 -9.10 4.01
CA LEU A 59 -6.30 -7.92 4.74
C LEU A 59 -6.95 -8.25 6.09
N ARG A 60 -7.45 -9.47 6.30
CA ARG A 60 -8.12 -9.86 7.55
C ARG A 60 -7.22 -9.76 8.79
N GLY A 61 -5.91 -9.74 8.61
CA GLY A 61 -4.92 -9.58 9.70
C GLY A 61 -4.08 -8.31 9.63
N ILE A 62 -4.25 -7.48 8.60
CA ILE A 62 -3.43 -6.29 8.36
C ILE A 62 -4.24 -5.06 8.74
N ASN A 63 -3.99 -4.52 9.93
CA ASN A 63 -4.68 -3.32 10.42
C ASN A 63 -3.76 -2.08 10.39
N THR A 64 -2.45 -2.29 10.28
CA THR A 64 -1.45 -1.23 10.31
C THR A 64 -0.44 -1.37 9.18
N ILE A 65 0.25 -0.26 8.86
CA ILE A 65 1.40 -0.27 7.95
C ILE A 65 2.51 -1.18 8.50
N GLU A 66 2.65 -1.26 9.82
CA GLU A 66 3.61 -2.18 10.44
C GLU A 66 3.26 -3.64 10.13
N ASP A 67 1.99 -4.05 10.27
CA ASP A 67 1.53 -5.40 9.91
C ASP A 67 1.80 -5.70 8.44
N LEU A 68 1.49 -4.75 7.55
CA LEU A 68 1.73 -4.86 6.12
C LEU A 68 3.23 -5.02 5.82
N SER A 69 4.09 -4.22 6.47
CA SER A 69 5.54 -4.31 6.31
C SER A 69 6.10 -5.66 6.78
N ARG A 70 5.59 -6.20 7.90
CA ARG A 70 5.96 -7.52 8.42
C ARG A 70 5.51 -8.62 7.48
N PHE A 71 4.31 -8.51 6.94
CA PHE A 71 3.72 -9.48 6.03
C PHE A 71 4.48 -9.56 4.70
N ILE A 72 4.74 -8.41 4.07
CA ILE A 72 5.53 -8.33 2.83
C ILE A 72 6.94 -8.85 3.08
N TYR A 73 7.58 -8.46 4.19
CA TYR A 73 8.89 -8.98 4.55
C TYR A 73 8.90 -10.51 4.68
N ALA A 74 7.87 -11.10 5.31
CA ALA A 74 7.75 -12.55 5.42
C ALA A 74 7.61 -13.22 4.04
N LYS A 75 6.79 -12.66 3.13
CA LYS A 75 6.63 -13.19 1.77
C LYS A 75 7.90 -13.06 0.91
N THR A 76 8.60 -11.93 0.98
CA THR A 76 9.87 -11.73 0.25
C THR A 76 10.99 -12.67 0.69
N ARG A 77 10.90 -13.25 1.90
CA ARG A 77 11.84 -14.28 2.39
C ARG A 77 11.44 -15.71 2.04
N ALA A 78 10.18 -15.92 1.67
CA ALA A 78 9.63 -17.23 1.33
C ALA A 78 9.61 -17.48 -0.19
N ALA A 79 9.72 -16.41 -0.99
CA ALA A 79 9.95 -16.44 -2.44
C ALA A 79 11.43 -16.70 -2.77
#